data_AF-A0A9D6ZMB1-F1
#
_entry.id   AF-A0A9D6ZMB1-F1
#
_cell.length_a   1.000
_cell.length_b   1.000
_cell.length_c   1.000
_cell.angle_alpha   90.00
_cell.angle_beta   90.00
_cell.angle_gamma   90.00
#
_symmetry.space_group_name_H-M   'P 1'
#
loop_
_entity.id
_entity.type
_entity.pdbx_description
1 polymer ?
#
loop_
_entity_poly.entity_id
_entity_poly.type
_entity_poly.pdbx_seq_one_letter_code
_entity_poly.pdbx_strand_id
1 'polypeptide(L)'
;MARVLARWRHLVFLGCVLVASTAQAAGGGKPATKLVQVIDTRRMDDGITRWVADLYNDNLWLYGLVVVGVMAVIGLALGLVFDRLVGLLGINLGKLDHHE
;
A
#
# COMPACT_ATOMS: atom_id res chain seq x y z
N MET A 1 28.92 30.85 -4.89
CA MET A 1 27.87 30.79 -5.95
C MET A 1 27.32 29.38 -6.21
N ALA A 2 28.16 28.34 -6.34
CA ALA A 2 27.70 26.97 -6.66
C ALA A 2 26.67 26.35 -5.68
N ARG A 3 26.76 26.64 -4.37
CA ARG A 3 25.82 26.12 -3.36
C ARG A 3 24.41 26.73 -3.47
N VAL A 4 24.28 27.96 -3.95
CA VAL A 4 22.98 28.63 -4.16
C VAL A 4 22.28 28.06 -5.39
N LEU A 5 23.02 27.85 -6.47
CA LEU A 5 22.53 27.18 -7.69
C LEU A 5 22.08 25.73 -7.42
N ALA A 6 22.85 24.99 -6.62
CA ALA A 6 22.47 23.63 -6.21
C ALA A 6 21.18 23.63 -5.37
N ARG A 7 21.03 24.57 -4.42
CA ARG A 7 19.82 24.69 -3.59
C ARG A 7 18.58 25.01 -4.42
N TRP A 8 18.71 25.87 -5.43
CA TRP A 8 17.65 26.15 -6.40
C TRP A 8 17.28 24.92 -7.24
N ARG A 9 18.26 24.11 -7.65
CA ARG A 9 18.00 22.85 -8.37
C ARG A 9 17.18 21.84 -7.53
N HIS A 10 17.48 21.72 -6.23
CA HIS A 10 16.71 20.85 -5.34
C HIS A 10 15.29 21.36 -5.09
N LEU A 11 15.11 22.68 -5.00
CA LEU A 11 13.78 23.30 -4.84
C LEU A 11 12.92 23.15 -6.09
N VAL A 12 13.50 23.27 -7.28
CA VAL A 12 12.79 23.03 -8.55
C VAL A 12 12.40 21.56 -8.69
N PHE A 13 13.30 20.63 -8.35
CA PHE A 13 13.01 19.20 -8.40
C PHE A 13 11.90 18.81 -7.41
N LEU A 14 11.95 19.32 -6.17
CA LEU A 14 10.90 19.12 -5.18
C LEU A 14 9.57 19.74 -5.66
N GLY A 15 9.60 20.93 -6.26
CA GLY A 15 8.42 21.56 -6.86
C GLY A 15 7.78 20.70 -7.96
N CYS A 16 8.58 20.12 -8.86
CA CYS A 16 8.08 19.22 -9.89
C CYS A 16 7.46 17.93 -9.30
N VAL A 17 8.05 17.36 -8.26
CA VAL A 17 7.50 16.18 -7.57
C VAL A 17 6.17 16.50 -6.89
N LEU A 18 6.05 17.68 -6.26
CA LEU A 18 4.83 18.10 -5.58
C LEU A 18 3.70 18.49 -6.56
N VAL A 19 4.03 19.01 -7.74
CA VAL A 19 3.04 19.28 -8.80
C VAL A 19 2.61 17.98 -9.48
N ALA A 20 3.54 17.04 -9.67
CA ALA A 20 3.19 15.72 -10.18
C ALA A 20 2.29 14.96 -9.19
N SER A 21 2.53 15.06 -7.88
CA SER A 21 1.70 14.40 -6.88
C SER A 21 0.28 14.96 -6.82
N THR A 22 0.08 16.28 -6.98
CA THR A 22 -1.27 16.86 -7.07
C THR A 22 -1.97 16.52 -8.38
N ALA A 23 -1.24 16.45 -9.49
CA ALA A 23 -1.80 16.04 -10.79
C ALA A 23 -2.20 14.54 -10.83
N GLN A 24 -1.49 13.69 -10.10
CA GLN A 24 -1.84 12.26 -9.97
C GLN A 24 -3.01 12.05 -8.97
N ALA A 25 -3.10 12.90 -7.94
CA ALA A 25 -4.22 12.85 -6.97
C ALA A 25 -5.52 13.44 -7.54
N ALA A 26 -5.43 14.43 -8.42
CA ALA A 26 -6.54 15.02 -9.15
C ALA A 26 -6.50 14.53 -10.59
N GLY A 27 -6.69 13.22 -10.82
CA GLY A 27 -6.70 12.62 -12.16
C GLY A 27 -7.37 13.55 -13.17
N GLY A 28 -6.57 14.10 -14.09
CA GLY A 28 -6.78 15.37 -14.82
C GLY A 28 -8.08 15.52 -15.61
N GLY A 29 -9.21 15.57 -14.90
CA GLY A 29 -10.56 15.74 -15.41
C GLY A 29 -11.37 16.64 -14.48
N LYS A 30 -12.49 17.17 -15.01
CA LYS A 30 -13.46 18.06 -14.34
C LYS A 30 -13.68 17.64 -12.88
N PRO A 31 -13.88 18.61 -11.94
CA PRO A 31 -14.05 18.33 -10.52
C PRO A 31 -15.04 17.18 -10.36
N ALA A 32 -14.54 16.04 -9.89
CA ALA A 32 -15.28 14.80 -9.88
C ALA A 32 -16.54 15.01 -9.02
N THR A 33 -17.68 15.18 -9.68
CA THR A 33 -18.99 15.00 -9.09
C THR A 33 -18.95 13.67 -8.37
N LYS A 34 -19.09 13.70 -7.04
CA LYS A 34 -19.01 12.57 -6.11
C LYS A 34 -19.24 11.23 -6.81
N LEU A 35 -18.16 10.61 -7.27
CA LEU A 35 -18.20 9.29 -7.86
C LEU A 35 -18.41 8.35 -6.68
N VAL A 36 -19.66 7.98 -6.44
CA VAL A 36 -20.01 6.97 -5.43
C VAL A 36 -19.60 5.63 -6.03
N GLN A 37 -18.41 5.19 -5.69
CA GLN A 37 -17.91 3.88 -6.09
C GLN A 37 -18.60 2.82 -5.23
N VAL A 38 -19.50 2.05 -5.85
CA VAL A 38 -20.24 0.96 -5.22
C VAL A 38 -19.98 -0.30 -6.03
N ILE A 39 -19.75 -1.41 -5.35
CA ILE A 39 -19.56 -2.71 -5.99
C ILE A 39 -20.93 -3.30 -6.32
N ASP A 40 -21.12 -3.76 -7.56
CA ASP A 40 -22.36 -4.45 -7.95
C ASP A 40 -22.35 -5.90 -7.44
N THR A 41 -23.15 -6.18 -6.41
CA THR A 41 -23.23 -7.50 -5.77
C THR A 41 -24.40 -8.35 -6.28
N ARG A 42 -25.17 -7.87 -7.27
CA ARG A 42 -26.41 -8.54 -7.74
C ARG A 42 -26.20 -9.87 -8.46
N ARG A 43 -25.02 -10.05 -9.06
CA ARG A 43 -24.64 -11.25 -9.82
C ARG A 43 -23.45 -11.97 -9.20
N MET A 44 -23.08 -11.61 -7.98
CA MET A 44 -21.99 -12.24 -7.24
C MET A 44 -22.52 -13.46 -6.50
N ASP A 45 -21.79 -14.57 -6.60
CA ASP A 45 -22.08 -15.80 -5.86
C ASP A 45 -21.87 -15.58 -4.35
N ASP A 46 -22.65 -16.30 -3.54
CA ASP A 46 -22.51 -16.27 -2.09
C ASP A 46 -21.16 -16.85 -1.66
N GLY A 47 -20.36 -16.06 -0.94
CA GLY A 47 -19.03 -16.44 -0.50
C GLY A 47 -18.22 -15.26 0.07
N ILE A 48 -16.92 -15.49 0.25
CA ILE A 48 -16.00 -14.47 0.80
C ILE A 48 -15.97 -13.22 -0.10
N THR A 49 -16.00 -13.40 -1.42
CA THR A 49 -16.00 -12.28 -2.38
C THR A 49 -17.21 -11.37 -2.22
N ARG A 50 -18.41 -11.96 -2.06
CA ARG A 50 -19.64 -11.19 -1.80
C ARG A 50 -19.60 -10.53 -0.42
N TRP A 51 -19.13 -11.24 0.61
CA TRP A 51 -18.98 -10.68 1.95
C TRP A 51 -18.03 -9.46 1.99
N VAL A 52 -16.89 -9.52 1.30
CA VAL A 52 -15.96 -8.39 1.19
C VAL A 52 -16.59 -7.22 0.42
N ALA A 53 -17.34 -7.52 -0.65
CA ALA A 53 -18.03 -6.50 -1.44
C ALA A 53 -19.15 -5.80 -0.65
N ASP A 54 -19.92 -6.55 0.11
CA ASP A 54 -20.95 -6.01 1.01
C ASP A 54 -20.30 -5.18 2.13
N LEU A 55 -19.19 -5.64 2.71
CA LEU A 55 -18.44 -4.88 3.72
C LEU A 55 -17.92 -3.54 3.19
N TYR A 56 -17.45 -3.50 1.94
CA TYR A 56 -17.01 -2.28 1.28
C TYR A 56 -18.19 -1.31 1.06
N ASN A 57 -19.35 -1.82 0.65
CA ASN A 57 -20.54 -1.02 0.37
C ASN A 57 -21.20 -0.47 1.65
N ASP A 58 -21.26 -1.27 2.72
CA ASP A 58 -21.96 -0.92 3.95
C ASP A 58 -21.10 -0.07 4.90
N ASN A 59 -19.83 -0.42 5.08
CA ASN A 59 -18.96 0.28 6.04
C ASN A 59 -17.47 0.24 5.64
N LEU A 60 -17.03 1.33 5.01
CA LEU A 60 -15.65 1.50 4.56
C LEU A 60 -14.61 1.44 5.69
N TRP A 61 -14.96 1.82 6.93
CA TRP A 61 -14.05 1.74 8.07
C TRP A 61 -13.76 0.30 8.48
N LEU A 62 -14.82 -0.53 8.53
CA LEU A 62 -14.67 -1.94 8.84
C LEU A 62 -13.93 -2.67 7.72
N TYR A 63 -14.26 -2.35 6.45
CA TYR A 63 -13.50 -2.84 5.30
C TYR A 63 -12.01 -2.51 5.41
N GLY A 64 -11.68 -1.25 5.71
CA GLY A 64 -10.30 -0.81 5.88
C GLY A 64 -9.57 -1.57 6.99
N LEU A 65 -10.22 -1.78 8.14
CA LEU A 65 -9.62 -2.52 9.26
C LEU A 65 -9.37 -3.99 8.89
N VAL A 66 -10.33 -4.64 8.21
CA VAL A 66 -10.17 -6.02 7.74
C VAL A 66 -9.00 -6.12 6.76
N VAL A 67 -8.90 -5.22 5.78
CA VAL A 67 -7.80 -5.21 4.80
C VAL A 67 -6.44 -5.03 5.48
N VAL A 68 -6.33 -4.08 6.41
CA VAL A 68 -5.08 -3.86 7.18
C VAL A 68 -4.71 -5.11 7.99
N GLY A 69 -5.68 -5.73 8.67
CA GLY A 69 -5.47 -6.95 9.42
C GLY A 69 -4.99 -8.11 8.53
N VAL A 70 -5.63 -8.32 7.39
CA VAL A 70 -5.24 -9.35 6.42
C VAL A 70 -3.82 -9.10 5.91
N MET A 71 -3.44 -7.86 5.59
CA MET A 71 -2.08 -7.56 5.15
C MET A 71 -1.03 -7.84 6.23
N ALA A 72 -1.32 -7.50 7.49
CA ALA A 72 -0.43 -7.81 8.59
C ALA A 72 -0.23 -9.32 8.75
N VAL A 73 -1.31 -10.10 8.66
CA VAL A 73 -1.26 -11.57 8.75
C VAL A 73 -0.46 -12.17 7.58
N ILE A 74 -0.72 -11.73 6.35
CA ILE A 74 0.01 -12.22 5.17
C ILE A 74 1.50 -11.86 5.28
N GLY A 75 1.83 -10.63 5.67
CA GLY A 75 3.22 -10.20 5.86
C GLY A 75 3.96 -11.06 6.90
N LEU A 76 3.32 -11.33 8.03
CA LEU A 76 3.88 -12.20 9.07
C LEU A 76 4.04 -13.65 8.56
N ALA A 77 3.04 -14.18 7.87
CA ALA A 77 3.10 -15.53 7.30
C ALA A 77 4.25 -15.65 6.29
N LEU A 78 4.42 -14.66 5.40
CA LEU A 78 5.52 -14.63 4.44
C LEU A 78 6.88 -14.55 5.14
N GLY A 79 7.03 -13.74 6.18
CA GLY A 79 8.27 -13.66 6.96
C GLY A 79 8.63 -15.02 7.57
N LEU A 80 7.67 -15.68 8.23
CA LEU A 80 7.89 -17.00 8.82
C LEU A 80 8.20 -18.08 7.77
N VAL A 81 7.52 -18.05 6.63
CA VAL A 81 7.80 -18.97 5.52
C VAL A 81 9.21 -18.76 5.00
N PHE A 82 9.64 -17.51 4.83
CA PHE A 82 10.97 -17.20 4.32
C PHE A 82 12.06 -17.64 5.30
N ASP A 83 11.88 -17.41 6.60
CA ASP A 83 12.79 -17.90 7.64
C ASP A 83 12.95 -19.43 7.57
N ARG A 84 11.87 -20.17 7.31
CA ARG A 84 11.91 -21.62 7.14
C ARG A 84 12.62 -22.03 5.85
N LEU A 85 12.35 -21.37 4.73
CA LEU A 85 13.01 -21.65 3.46
C LEU A 85 14.52 -21.41 3.55
N VAL A 86 14.94 -20.33 4.21
CA VAL A 86 16.35 -20.00 4.42
C VAL A 86 17.01 -21.02 5.36
N GLY A 87 16.31 -21.47 6.40
CA GLY A 87 16.76 -22.58 7.26
C GLY A 87 16.96 -23.90 6.50
N LEU A 88 16.10 -24.21 5.52
CA LEU A 88 16.26 -25.41 4.67
C LEU A 88 17.48 -25.35 3.75
N LEU A 89 17.91 -24.14 3.37
CA LEU A 89 19.11 -23.90 2.58
C LEU A 89 20.41 -23.97 3.40
N GLY A 90 20.33 -24.20 4.71
CA GLY A 90 21.49 -24.27 5.61
C GLY A 90 22.10 -22.91 5.96
N ILE A 91 21.48 -21.81 5.52
CA ILE A 91 21.87 -20.44 5.91
C ILE A 91 21.13 -20.14 7.21
N ASN A 92 21.82 -20.27 8.34
CA ASN A 92 21.28 -19.88 9.62
C ASN A 92 21.63 -18.40 9.88
N LEU A 93 20.67 -17.50 9.68
CA LEU A 93 20.76 -16.09 10.08
C LEU A 93 20.40 -15.90 11.57
N GLY A 94 20.53 -16.96 12.37
CA GLY A 94 20.33 -16.91 13.80
C GLY A 94 21.34 -15.96 14.42
N LYS A 95 20.81 -14.92 15.06
CA LYS A 95 21.49 -13.94 15.92
C LYS A 95 22.86 -13.57 15.37
N LEU A 96 22.91 -12.56 14.50
CA LEU A 96 24.15 -11.88 14.11
C LEU A 96 25.08 -11.85 15.32
N ASP A 97 26.09 -12.72 15.29
CA ASP A 97 27.15 -12.78 16.28
C ASP A 97 27.87 -11.45 16.10
N HIS A 98 27.39 -10.43 16.81
CA HIS A 98 28.08 -9.16 17.01
C HIS A 98 29.30 -9.53 17.84
N HIS A 99 30.30 -10.07 17.16
CA HIS A 99 31.68 -10.06 17.59
C HIS A 99 32.13 -8.60 17.54
N GLU A 100 31.75 -7.84 18.57
CA GLU A 100 32.54 -6.71 19.06
C GLU A 100 33.43 -7.18 20.22
#